data_AF-A0A212S7M9-F1
#
_entry.id   AF-A0A212S7M9-F1
#
_cell.length_a   1.000
_cell.length_b   1.000
_cell.length_c   1.000
_cell.angle_alpha   90.00
_cell.angle_beta   90.00
_cell.angle_gamma   90.00
#
_symmetry.space_group_name_H-M   'P 1'
#
loop_
_entity.id
_entity.type
_entity.pdbx_description
1 polymer ?
#
loop_
_entity_poly.entity_id
_entity_poly.type
_entity_poly.pdbx_seq_one_letter_code
_entity_poly.pdbx_strand_id
1 'polypeptide(L)'
;MSDLAWLNAFGSDLNSASQSVTSSVGNGIGNTIGGSVITEGDQRVGDHGFSLGGDNSASQHVDASVANGAFNTVGGSVITEGDQRVGDHGFSSFSLGSDNSAHQDVNATVGNGLGNFIGGPVITEGSQSVGGHGFGFGFGGDNMASQHVDASVANGAFNAVLGGVATEAHQSVGGDHGMMTVHPI
;
A
#
# COMPACT_ATOMS: atom_id res chain seq x y z
N MET A 1 40.42 6.60 14.91
CA MET A 1 39.05 6.07 14.77
C MET A 1 39.01 5.36 13.44
N SER A 2 38.54 4.12 13.37
CA SER A 2 38.46 3.38 12.11
C SER A 2 37.37 3.99 11.23
N ASP A 3 37.54 3.94 9.90
CA ASP A 3 36.51 4.39 8.94
C ASP A 3 35.15 3.73 9.20
N LEU A 4 35.16 2.51 9.76
CA LEU A 4 33.96 1.77 10.17
C LEU A 4 33.20 2.42 11.34
N ALA A 5 33.90 3.12 12.23
CA ALA A 5 33.28 3.87 13.33
C ALA A 5 32.72 5.23 12.87
N TRP A 6 33.22 5.77 11.76
CA TRP A 6 32.69 7.00 11.14
C TRP A 6 31.43 6.69 10.33
N LEU A 7 31.41 5.60 9.55
CA LEU A 7 30.21 5.10 8.86
C LEU A 7 29.09 4.70 9.83
N ASN A 8 29.39 4.09 10.98
CA ASN A 8 28.37 3.77 12.00
C ASN A 8 27.88 4.98 12.80
N ALA A 9 28.63 6.09 12.83
CA ALA A 9 28.25 7.30 13.57
C ALA A 9 27.38 8.27 12.74
N PHE A 10 27.35 8.10 11.42
CA PHE A 10 26.56 8.88 10.46
C PHE A 10 25.73 7.99 9.51
N GLY A 11 25.58 6.70 9.84
CA GLY A 11 24.96 5.68 9.00
C GLY A 11 23.49 5.46 9.33
N SER A 12 22.69 5.52 8.27
CA SER A 12 21.34 4.94 8.10
C SER A 12 20.29 5.35 9.14
N ASP A 13 19.58 6.43 8.86
CA ASP A 13 18.23 6.57 9.41
C ASP A 13 17.30 5.70 8.54
N LEU A 14 16.65 4.69 9.13
CA LEU A 14 15.62 3.87 8.48
C LEU A 14 14.25 4.27 9.03
N ASN A 15 13.37 4.77 8.18
CA ASN A 15 11.94 4.85 8.53
C ASN A 15 11.26 3.56 8.07
N SER A 16 10.75 2.78 9.01
CA SER A 16 10.04 1.54 8.69
C SER A 16 8.64 1.52 9.29
N ALA A 17 7.65 1.15 8.49
CA ALA A 17 6.30 0.86 8.97
C ALA A 17 5.71 -0.40 8.35
N SER A 18 4.94 -1.12 9.14
CA SER A 18 4.10 -2.23 8.69
C SER A 18 2.70 -2.06 9.25
N GLN A 19 1.68 -2.17 8.40
CA GLN A 19 0.27 -2.05 8.79
C GLN A 19 -0.52 -3.22 8.19
N SER A 20 -1.39 -3.80 8.99
CA SER A 20 -2.38 -4.78 8.53
C SER A 20 -3.75 -4.40 9.08
N VAL A 21 -4.73 -4.29 8.20
CA VAL A 21 -6.14 -4.06 8.52
C VAL A 21 -6.93 -5.23 7.97
N THR A 22 -7.66 -5.94 8.83
CA THR A 22 -8.46 -7.08 8.40
C THR A 22 -9.87 -6.97 8.94
N SER A 23 -10.87 -7.18 8.08
CA SER A 23 -12.27 -7.34 8.46
C SER A 23 -12.82 -8.71 8.05
N SER A 24 -13.63 -9.31 8.92
CA SER A 24 -14.34 -10.55 8.64
C SER A 24 -15.78 -10.39 9.10
N VAL A 25 -16.71 -10.21 8.16
CA VAL A 25 -18.08 -9.76 8.45
C VAL A 25 -19.10 -10.65 7.75
N GLY A 26 -20.03 -11.23 8.52
CA GLY A 26 -21.17 -11.94 7.94
C GLY A 26 -20.85 -13.23 7.20
N ASN A 27 -19.71 -13.86 7.51
CA ASN A 27 -19.33 -15.15 6.93
C ASN A 27 -20.12 -16.31 7.58
N GLY A 28 -20.43 -17.36 6.83
CA GLY A 28 -21.23 -18.50 7.28
C GLY A 28 -22.58 -18.60 6.57
N ILE A 29 -23.64 -18.93 7.31
CA ILE A 29 -24.98 -19.15 6.75
C ILE A 29 -25.99 -18.19 7.34
N GLY A 30 -26.72 -17.48 6.47
CA GLY A 30 -27.91 -16.72 6.87
C GLY A 30 -27.63 -15.42 7.64
N ASN A 31 -26.43 -14.85 7.52
CA ASN A 31 -26.11 -13.59 8.16
C ASN A 31 -26.81 -12.42 7.43
N THR A 32 -27.15 -11.36 8.18
CA THR A 32 -27.68 -10.12 7.60
C THR A 32 -26.93 -8.93 8.17
N ILE A 33 -26.40 -8.09 7.28
CA ILE A 33 -25.76 -6.81 7.56
C ILE A 33 -26.64 -5.74 6.94
N GLY A 34 -27.27 -4.90 7.76
CA GLY A 34 -28.25 -3.93 7.27
C GLY A 34 -27.64 -2.75 6.49
N GLY A 35 -26.33 -2.55 6.55
CA GLY A 35 -25.63 -1.43 5.94
C GLY A 35 -24.41 -1.86 5.12
N SER A 36 -23.50 -0.92 4.91
CA SER A 36 -22.24 -1.15 4.20
C SER A 36 -21.17 -1.75 5.13
N VAL A 37 -20.21 -2.44 4.54
CA VAL A 37 -18.98 -2.88 5.22
C VAL A 37 -17.80 -2.12 4.62
N ILE A 38 -17.00 -1.47 5.45
CA ILE A 38 -15.86 -0.66 5.02
C ILE A 38 -14.62 -1.16 5.76
N THR A 39 -13.55 -1.42 5.02
CA THR A 39 -12.23 -1.81 5.55
C THR A 39 -11.20 -0.86 4.94
N GLU A 40 -10.59 -0.01 5.76
CA GLU A 40 -9.74 1.09 5.30
C GLU A 40 -8.41 1.08 6.05
N GLY A 41 -7.30 1.23 5.33
CA GLY A 41 -5.97 1.44 5.88
C GLY A 41 -5.27 2.66 5.26
N ASP A 42 -4.78 3.57 6.09
CA ASP A 42 -3.85 4.66 5.69
C ASP A 42 -2.51 4.42 6.41
N GLN A 43 -1.43 4.31 5.64
CA GLN A 43 -0.06 4.20 6.14
C GLN A 43 0.83 5.26 5.50
N ARG A 44 1.58 5.98 6.34
CA ARG A 44 2.57 6.95 5.90
C ARG A 44 3.91 6.69 6.56
N VAL A 45 4.95 6.55 5.76
CA VAL A 45 6.35 6.47 6.19
C VAL A 45 7.00 7.80 5.86
N GLY A 46 7.63 8.40 6.87
CA GLY A 46 8.12 9.78 6.83
C GLY A 46 9.27 10.02 5.85
N ASP A 47 9.54 11.30 5.62
CA ASP A 47 10.63 11.79 4.78
C ASP A 47 11.96 11.81 5.54
N HIS A 48 13.07 11.77 4.79
CA HIS A 48 14.39 12.10 5.33
C HIS A 48 14.76 13.55 4.97
N GLY A 49 15.26 14.30 5.96
CA GLY A 49 15.73 15.68 5.81
C GLY A 49 17.14 15.80 5.22
N PHE A 50 17.99 16.68 5.79
CA PHE A 50 19.41 16.72 5.44
C PHE A 50 20.13 15.53 6.08
N SER A 51 20.38 14.49 5.29
CA SER A 51 21.09 13.28 5.71
C SER A 51 22.17 12.86 4.69
N LEU A 52 23.14 12.07 5.15
CA LEU A 52 24.19 11.46 4.31
C LEU A 52 23.73 10.15 3.66
N GLY A 53 22.53 9.70 4.04
CA GLY A 53 21.83 8.51 3.55
C GLY A 53 20.67 8.17 4.48
N GLY A 54 19.67 7.47 3.99
CA GLY A 54 18.54 6.98 4.77
C GLY A 54 17.64 6.13 3.90
N ASP A 55 16.99 5.13 4.49
CA ASP A 55 16.09 4.25 3.75
C ASP A 55 14.67 4.43 4.26
N ASN A 56 13.68 4.24 3.40
CA ASN A 56 12.29 4.07 3.82
C ASN A 56 11.80 2.68 3.41
N SER A 57 11.15 1.98 4.34
CA SER A 57 10.57 0.66 4.09
C SER A 57 9.13 0.60 4.60
N ALA A 58 8.18 0.33 3.70
CA ALA A 58 6.76 0.28 4.03
C ALA A 58 6.11 -1.03 3.54
N SER A 59 5.32 -1.66 4.41
CA SER A 59 4.40 -2.72 4.03
C SER A 59 2.99 -2.42 4.54
N GLN A 60 1.99 -2.52 3.66
CA GLN A 60 0.58 -2.36 4.01
C GLN A 60 -0.23 -3.54 3.47
N HIS A 61 -1.11 -4.06 4.31
CA HIS A 61 -2.08 -5.08 3.94
C HIS A 61 -3.48 -4.67 4.38
N VAL A 62 -4.45 -4.68 3.47
CA VAL A 62 -5.86 -4.40 3.78
C VAL A 62 -6.72 -5.52 3.22
N ASP A 63 -7.31 -6.34 4.10
CA ASP A 63 -8.14 -7.48 3.70
C ASP A 63 -9.57 -7.38 4.22
N ALA A 64 -10.53 -7.62 3.34
CA ALA A 64 -11.93 -7.79 3.71
C ALA A 64 -12.44 -9.16 3.31
N SER A 65 -13.04 -9.88 4.26
CA SER A 65 -13.80 -11.11 4.02
C SER A 65 -15.26 -10.90 4.41
N VAL A 66 -16.13 -10.68 3.42
CA VAL A 66 -17.51 -10.24 3.67
C VAL A 66 -18.52 -11.20 3.04
N ALA A 67 -19.49 -11.65 3.83
CA ALA A 67 -20.65 -12.42 3.36
C ALA A 67 -20.32 -13.73 2.62
N ASN A 68 -19.19 -14.37 2.91
CA ASN A 68 -18.81 -15.65 2.31
C ASN A 68 -19.54 -16.81 2.99
N GLY A 69 -19.99 -17.79 2.21
CA GLY A 69 -20.80 -18.92 2.67
C GLY A 69 -22.15 -18.97 1.94
N ALA A 70 -23.26 -19.14 2.65
CA ALA A 70 -24.56 -19.30 2.03
C ALA A 70 -25.63 -18.35 2.57
N PHE A 71 -26.45 -17.80 1.68
CA PHE A 71 -27.63 -17.00 2.02
C PHE A 71 -27.33 -15.80 2.92
N ASN A 72 -26.13 -15.23 2.82
CA ASN A 72 -25.78 -14.01 3.54
C ASN A 72 -26.30 -12.78 2.78
N THR A 73 -26.66 -11.72 3.49
CA THR A 73 -27.17 -10.47 2.91
C THR A 73 -26.41 -9.27 3.47
N VAL A 74 -25.87 -8.43 2.58
CA VAL A 74 -25.35 -7.09 2.89
C VAL A 74 -26.27 -6.08 2.23
N GLY A 75 -26.89 -5.20 3.01
CA GLY A 75 -27.84 -4.21 2.50
C GLY A 75 -27.18 -3.07 1.73
N GLY A 76 -25.92 -2.77 2.05
CA GLY A 76 -25.14 -1.69 1.43
C GLY A 76 -23.97 -2.17 0.57
N SER A 77 -23.00 -1.27 0.39
CA SER A 77 -21.76 -1.51 -0.35
C SER A 77 -20.76 -2.31 0.47
N VAL A 78 -19.80 -2.94 -0.21
CA VAL A 78 -18.58 -3.44 0.44
C VAL A 78 -17.40 -2.67 -0.15
N ILE A 79 -16.64 -1.98 0.71
CA ILE A 79 -15.53 -1.13 0.31
C ILE A 79 -14.28 -1.59 1.06
N THR A 80 -13.20 -1.82 0.32
CA THR A 80 -11.88 -2.18 0.85
C THR A 80 -10.86 -1.24 0.24
N GLU A 81 -10.22 -0.41 1.06
CA GLU A 81 -9.36 0.68 0.59
C GLU A 81 -8.02 0.70 1.33
N GLY A 82 -6.92 0.84 0.58
CA GLY A 82 -5.59 1.06 1.12
C GLY A 82 -4.91 2.27 0.50
N ASP A 83 -4.45 3.21 1.31
CA ASP A 83 -3.54 4.30 0.93
C ASP A 83 -2.19 4.09 1.62
N GLN A 84 -1.11 3.98 0.83
CA GLN A 84 0.26 3.86 1.31
C GLN A 84 1.13 4.96 0.70
N ARG A 85 1.78 5.74 1.57
CA ARG A 85 2.71 6.79 1.17
C ARG A 85 4.06 6.58 1.81
N VAL A 86 5.10 6.53 1.00
CA VAL A 86 6.50 6.45 1.43
C VAL A 86 7.19 7.75 1.07
N GLY A 87 7.82 8.36 2.06
CA GLY A 87 8.37 9.70 1.98
C GLY A 87 9.52 9.88 0.99
N ASP A 88 9.87 11.15 0.79
CA ASP A 88 10.97 11.60 -0.06
C ASP A 88 12.31 11.57 0.69
N HIS A 89 13.40 11.60 -0.08
CA HIS A 89 14.75 11.88 0.41
C HIS A 89 15.16 13.31 0.06
N GLY A 90 15.53 14.12 1.06
CA GLY A 90 15.94 15.52 0.90
C GLY A 90 17.31 15.74 0.21
N PHE A 91 17.67 17.02 -0.01
CA PHE A 91 18.95 17.42 -0.63
C PHE A 91 20.16 17.07 0.26
N SER A 92 21.20 16.47 -0.32
CA SER A 92 22.50 16.32 0.34
C SER A 92 23.66 16.71 -0.60
N SER A 93 24.64 17.42 -0.05
CA SER A 93 25.86 17.79 -0.79
C SER A 93 26.78 16.58 -1.07
N PHE A 94 26.54 15.46 -0.41
CA PHE A 94 27.22 14.17 -0.55
C PHE A 94 26.27 13.06 -0.07
N SER A 95 25.72 12.26 -0.99
CA SER A 95 24.83 11.13 -0.67
C SER A 95 25.54 9.80 -0.89
N LEU A 96 25.40 8.87 0.06
CA LEU A 96 25.87 7.48 -0.07
C LEU A 96 24.85 6.54 -0.74
N GLY A 97 23.74 7.07 -1.28
CA GLY A 97 22.58 6.29 -1.71
C GLY A 97 21.51 6.27 -0.61
N SER A 98 20.25 6.19 -1.01
CA SER A 98 19.08 6.21 -0.12
C SER A 98 17.99 5.45 -0.86
N ASP A 99 17.38 4.44 -0.27
CA ASP A 99 16.42 3.61 -1.00
C ASP A 99 15.01 3.80 -0.44
N ASN A 100 14.01 3.71 -1.30
CA ASN A 100 12.63 3.50 -0.88
C ASN A 100 12.15 2.12 -1.31
N SER A 101 11.61 1.35 -0.36
CA SER A 101 10.98 0.07 -0.63
C SER A 101 9.54 0.08 -0.11
N ALA A 102 8.57 -0.11 -0.99
CA ALA A 102 7.16 -0.11 -0.66
C ALA A 102 6.45 -1.36 -1.19
N HIS A 103 5.59 -1.92 -0.36
CA HIS A 103 4.71 -3.03 -0.70
C HIS A 103 3.30 -2.78 -0.17
N GLN A 104 2.30 -2.90 -1.03
CA GLN A 104 0.90 -2.75 -0.67
C GLN A 104 0.06 -3.87 -1.29
N ASP A 105 -0.71 -4.54 -0.45
CA ASP A 105 -1.68 -5.55 -0.85
C ASP A 105 -3.08 -5.16 -0.33
N VAL A 106 -4.06 -4.99 -1.23
CA VAL A 106 -5.45 -4.72 -0.88
C VAL A 106 -6.34 -5.81 -1.47
N ASN A 107 -6.98 -6.62 -0.62
CA ASN A 107 -7.77 -7.77 -1.06
C ASN A 107 -9.19 -7.76 -0.52
N ALA A 108 -10.16 -8.02 -1.39
CA ALA A 108 -11.55 -8.21 -0.99
C ALA A 108 -12.07 -9.59 -1.44
N THR A 109 -12.62 -10.36 -0.51
CA THR A 109 -13.34 -11.60 -0.78
C THR A 109 -14.79 -11.43 -0.34
N VAL A 110 -15.70 -11.24 -1.30
CA VAL A 110 -17.06 -10.78 -1.02
C VAL A 110 -18.12 -11.69 -1.64
N GLY A 111 -19.02 -12.21 -0.82
CA GLY A 111 -20.21 -12.91 -1.28
C GLY A 111 -19.95 -14.24 -1.97
N ASN A 112 -18.80 -14.90 -1.74
CA ASN A 112 -18.52 -16.20 -2.34
C ASN A 112 -19.36 -17.31 -1.70
N GLY A 113 -19.86 -18.25 -2.51
CA GLY A 113 -20.64 -19.40 -2.09
C GLY A 113 -22.03 -19.44 -2.74
N LEU A 114 -23.08 -19.65 -1.95
CA LEU A 114 -24.43 -19.93 -2.45
C LEU A 114 -25.44 -18.88 -2.02
N GLY A 115 -26.08 -18.18 -2.96
CA GLY A 115 -27.24 -17.34 -2.65
C GLY A 115 -26.94 -16.11 -1.80
N ASN A 116 -25.69 -15.61 -1.81
CA ASN A 116 -25.35 -14.39 -1.10
C ASN A 116 -25.85 -13.15 -1.87
N PHE A 117 -26.25 -12.11 -1.17
CA PHE A 117 -26.77 -10.87 -1.75
C PHE A 117 -26.01 -9.66 -1.22
N ILE A 118 -25.51 -8.82 -2.12
CA ILE A 118 -24.90 -7.52 -1.82
C ILE A 118 -25.75 -6.43 -2.50
N GLY A 119 -26.36 -5.57 -1.69
CA GLY A 119 -27.30 -4.54 -2.14
C GLY A 119 -26.63 -3.34 -2.79
N GLY A 120 -25.33 -3.12 -2.55
CA GLY A 120 -24.53 -2.05 -3.14
C GLY A 120 -23.38 -2.56 -4.02
N PRO A 121 -22.52 -1.64 -4.50
CA PRO A 121 -21.28 -1.99 -5.19
C PRO A 121 -20.27 -2.68 -4.27
N VAL A 122 -19.35 -3.42 -4.89
CA VAL A 122 -18.15 -3.93 -4.26
C VAL A 122 -16.95 -3.20 -4.85
N ILE A 123 -16.23 -2.44 -4.02
CA ILE A 123 -15.11 -1.60 -4.43
C ILE A 123 -13.87 -2.06 -3.67
N THR A 124 -12.80 -2.31 -4.41
CA THR A 124 -11.47 -2.63 -3.86
C THR A 124 -10.47 -1.67 -4.48
N GLU A 125 -9.90 -0.78 -3.69
CA GLU A 125 -9.03 0.29 -4.17
C GLU A 125 -7.70 0.29 -3.42
N GLY A 126 -6.60 0.33 -4.16
CA GLY A 126 -5.26 0.54 -3.62
C GLY A 126 -4.61 1.75 -4.25
N SER A 127 -4.08 2.65 -3.42
CA SER A 127 -3.23 3.77 -3.82
C SER A 127 -1.88 3.66 -3.14
N GLN A 128 -0.81 3.65 -3.92
CA GLN A 128 0.56 3.62 -3.44
C GLN A 128 1.36 4.76 -4.07
N SER A 129 2.00 5.56 -3.23
CA SER A 129 2.93 6.62 -3.64
C SER A 129 4.26 6.42 -2.95
N VAL A 130 5.33 6.35 -3.72
CA VAL A 130 6.70 6.30 -3.22
C VAL A 130 7.41 7.57 -3.67
N GLY A 131 7.98 8.28 -2.70
CA GLY A 131 8.71 9.51 -2.89
C GLY A 131 9.96 9.36 -3.76
N GLY A 132 10.52 10.48 -4.18
CA GLY A 132 11.71 10.57 -5.02
C GLY A 132 12.98 10.93 -4.23
N HIS A 133 14.09 10.99 -4.98
CA HIS A 133 15.38 11.45 -4.48
C HIS A 133 15.64 12.91 -4.87
N GLY A 134 16.04 13.74 -3.90
CA GLY A 134 16.54 15.09 -4.14
C GLY A 134 17.88 15.13 -4.89
N PHE A 135 18.26 16.31 -5.40
CA PHE A 135 19.53 16.52 -6.08
C PHE A 135 20.73 16.37 -5.13
N GLY A 136 21.81 15.71 -5.56
CA GLY A 136 23.05 15.59 -4.78
C GLY A 136 24.25 15.09 -5.58
N PHE A 137 25.46 15.28 -5.05
CA PHE A 137 26.70 14.70 -5.59
C PHE A 137 26.93 13.35 -4.89
N GLY A 138 26.59 12.22 -5.51
CA GLY A 138 26.65 10.92 -4.84
C GLY A 138 26.30 9.73 -5.73
N PHE A 139 26.36 8.53 -5.16
CA PHE A 139 25.80 7.33 -5.78
C PHE A 139 24.27 7.40 -5.69
N GLY A 140 23.57 7.06 -6.77
CA GLY A 140 22.10 7.09 -6.84
C GLY A 140 21.45 6.09 -5.88
N GLY A 141 20.19 6.32 -5.53
CA GLY A 141 19.36 5.46 -4.69
C GLY A 141 18.16 4.93 -5.47
N ASP A 142 17.61 3.79 -5.06
CA ASP A 142 16.56 3.11 -5.80
C ASP A 142 15.18 3.27 -5.15
N ASN A 143 14.16 3.51 -5.96
CA ASN A 143 12.75 3.41 -5.55
C ASN A 143 12.16 2.11 -6.08
N MET A 144 11.83 1.20 -5.17
CA MET A 144 11.14 -0.06 -5.45
C MET A 144 9.74 -0.03 -4.85
N ALA A 145 8.73 -0.20 -5.69
CA ALA A 145 7.35 -0.25 -5.24
C ALA A 145 6.63 -1.45 -5.86
N SER A 146 5.85 -2.15 -5.05
CA SER A 146 4.97 -3.23 -5.49
C SER A 146 3.59 -3.03 -4.92
N GLN A 147 2.59 -3.20 -5.78
CA GLN A 147 1.19 -3.06 -5.41
C GLN A 147 0.40 -4.24 -5.99
N HIS A 148 -0.46 -4.82 -5.17
CA HIS A 148 -1.46 -5.80 -5.56
C HIS A 148 -2.83 -5.36 -5.06
N VAL A 149 -3.80 -5.32 -5.96
CA VAL A 149 -5.20 -5.05 -5.61
C VAL A 149 -6.06 -6.13 -6.26
N ASP A 150 -6.76 -6.91 -5.44
CA ASP A 150 -7.56 -8.04 -5.93
C ASP A 150 -8.93 -8.12 -5.28
N ALA A 151 -9.92 -8.54 -6.08
CA ALA A 151 -11.28 -8.72 -5.61
C ALA A 151 -11.86 -10.03 -6.14
N SER A 152 -12.16 -10.95 -5.23
CA SER A 152 -12.97 -12.13 -5.50
C SER A 152 -14.41 -11.86 -5.08
N VAL A 153 -15.29 -11.61 -6.05
CA VAL A 153 -16.68 -11.23 -5.77
C VAL A 153 -17.68 -12.21 -6.37
N ALA A 154 -18.65 -12.62 -5.56
CA ALA A 154 -19.82 -13.40 -5.94
C ALA A 154 -19.52 -14.77 -6.60
N ASN A 155 -18.34 -15.34 -6.37
CA ASN A 155 -17.98 -16.65 -6.92
C ASN A 155 -18.86 -17.76 -6.34
N GLY A 156 -19.47 -18.57 -7.19
CA GLY A 156 -20.37 -19.65 -6.79
C GLY A 156 -21.71 -19.59 -7.54
N ALA A 157 -22.82 -19.88 -6.85
CA ALA A 157 -24.13 -20.01 -7.48
C ALA A 157 -25.16 -19.10 -6.81
N PHE A 158 -26.02 -18.49 -7.62
CA PHE A 158 -27.14 -17.65 -7.17
C PHE A 158 -26.72 -16.44 -6.31
N ASN A 159 -25.46 -16.05 -6.34
CA ASN A 159 -25.01 -14.82 -5.71
C ASN A 159 -25.46 -13.62 -6.55
N ALA A 160 -25.80 -12.51 -5.89
CA ALA A 160 -26.22 -11.28 -6.55
C ALA A 160 -25.49 -10.08 -5.94
N VAL A 161 -24.96 -9.22 -6.80
CA VAL A 161 -24.44 -7.90 -6.46
C VAL A 161 -25.23 -6.89 -7.28
N LEU A 162 -25.95 -5.98 -6.62
CA LEU A 162 -26.79 -5.01 -7.32
C LEU A 162 -26.05 -3.76 -7.79
N GLY A 163 -24.80 -3.57 -7.34
CA GLY A 163 -23.90 -2.54 -7.86
C GLY A 163 -22.82 -3.10 -8.78
N GLY A 164 -21.93 -2.21 -9.22
CA GLY A 164 -20.72 -2.59 -9.94
C GLY A 164 -19.72 -3.32 -9.03
N VAL A 165 -18.88 -4.14 -9.63
CA VAL A 165 -17.66 -4.65 -9.02
C VAL A 165 -16.50 -3.88 -9.65
N ALA A 166 -15.75 -3.16 -8.83
CA ALA A 166 -14.61 -2.35 -9.25
C ALA A 166 -13.37 -2.72 -8.45
N THR A 167 -12.26 -2.88 -9.17
CA THR A 167 -10.94 -3.11 -8.60
C THR A 167 -10.01 -2.08 -9.23
N GLU A 168 -9.49 -1.16 -8.42
CA GLU A 168 -8.69 -0.03 -8.90
C GLU A 168 -7.34 -0.02 -8.18
N ALA A 169 -6.27 0.12 -8.95
CA ALA A 169 -4.91 0.18 -8.45
C ALA A 169 -4.22 1.39 -9.04
N HIS A 170 -3.73 2.28 -8.19
CA HIS A 170 -2.92 3.43 -8.57
C HIS A 170 -1.55 3.34 -7.89
N GLN A 171 -0.50 3.32 -8.69
CA GLN A 171 0.88 3.31 -8.21
C GLN A 171 1.66 4.48 -8.82
N SER A 172 2.33 5.25 -7.97
CA SER A 172 3.27 6.30 -8.37
C SER A 172 4.61 6.10 -7.67
N VAL A 173 5.69 6.11 -8.44
CA VAL A 173 7.06 5.97 -7.94
C VAL A 173 7.87 7.17 -8.40
N GLY A 174 8.41 7.92 -7.45
CA GLY A 174 9.25 9.08 -7.71
C GLY A 174 10.51 8.72 -8.49
N GLY A 175 10.98 9.64 -9.34
CA GLY A 175 12.20 9.46 -10.13
C GLY A 175 13.42 10.17 -9.54
N ASP A 176 14.60 9.75 -9.98
CA ASP A 176 15.89 10.37 -9.65
C ASP A 176 16.14 11.63 -10.47
N HIS A 177 16.46 12.74 -9.80
CA HIS A 177 16.90 13.96 -10.46
C HIS A 177 18.44 14.05 -10.52
N GLY A 178 19.00 13.54 -11.61
CA GLY A 178 20.20 14.02 -12.33
C GLY A 178 21.55 14.04 -11.59
N MET A 179 22.43 13.08 -11.90
CA MET A 179 23.88 13.23 -11.70
C MET A 179 24.41 14.42 -12.52
N MET A 180 25.03 15.40 -11.86
CA MET A 180 25.89 16.37 -12.54
C MET A 180 27.23 15.70 -12.88
N THR A 181 27.44 15.35 -14.15
CA THR A 181 28.76 14.90 -14.62
C THR A 181 29.74 16.06 -14.53
N VAL A 182 30.59 16.08 -13.50
CA VAL A 182 31.67 17.06 -13.38
C VAL A 182 32.81 16.60 -14.28
N HIS A 183 33.01 17.27 -15.42
CA HIS A 183 34.17 17.05 -16.27
C HIS A 183 35.40 17.68 -15.59
N PRO A 184 36.50 16.94 -15.38
CA PRO A 184 37.74 17.54 -14.90
C PRO A 184 38.28 18.53 -15.94
N ILE A 185 38.62 19.73 -15.49
CA ILE A 185 39.31 20.78 -16.26
C ILE A 185 40.81 20.56 -16.16
#